data_AF-A0A1H6UJM8-F1
#
_entry.id   AF-A0A1H6UJM8-F1
#
_cell.length_a   1.000
_cell.length_b   1.000
_cell.length_c   1.000
_cell.angle_alpha   90.00
_cell.angle_beta   90.00
_cell.angle_gamma   90.00
#
_symmetry.space_group_name_H-M   'P 1'
#
loop_
_entity.id
_entity.type
_entity.pdbx_description
1 polymer ?
#
loop_
_entity_poly.entity_id
_entity_poly.type
_entity_poly.pdbx_seq_one_letter_code
_entity_poly.pdbx_strand_id
1 'polypeptide(L)'
;MSLTSARQEMIEATASLAESVTELVQVIELRPESGEIAMVDRLAETVLELQASVADASDVLNAAADVRGIPAILPRVDRDISSAVRRYWLDLRSYDPIADLRAVARERGRELRTWQWSVEQSILRCQPDIERAAASVSAACHEVAELLSLQLLRPGDSRTSAAPYDPPAAAGTEHDDQRRSS
;
A
#
# COMPACT_ATOMS: atom_id res chain seq x y z
N MET A 1 -10.29 -14.28 7.50
CA MET A 1 -9.93 -13.29 8.55
C MET A 1 -11.11 -12.32 8.65
N SER A 2 -11.11 -11.28 9.50
CA SER A 2 -12.12 -10.21 9.37
C SER A 2 -11.45 -8.93 8.88
N LEU A 3 -12.19 -8.03 8.24
CA LEU A 3 -11.64 -6.75 7.78
C LEU A 3 -11.08 -5.90 8.95
N THR A 4 -11.67 -6.02 10.14
CA THR A 4 -11.19 -5.37 11.37
C THR A 4 -9.83 -5.92 11.81
N SER A 5 -9.67 -7.25 11.84
CA SER A 5 -8.39 -7.87 12.18
C SER A 5 -7.34 -7.63 11.10
N ALA A 6 -7.73 -7.60 9.82
CA ALA A 6 -6.84 -7.26 8.71
C ALA A 6 -6.31 -5.82 8.84
N ARG A 7 -7.19 -4.87 9.16
CA ARG A 7 -6.80 -3.47 9.44
C ARG A 7 -5.81 -3.38 10.60
N GLN A 8 -6.10 -4.06 11.71
CA GLN A 8 -5.24 -4.04 12.88
C GLN A 8 -3.85 -4.62 12.56
N GLU A 9 -3.80 -5.75 11.86
CA GLU A 9 -2.54 -6.37 11.43
C GLU A 9 -1.75 -5.48 10.48
N MET A 10 -2.40 -4.78 9.54
CA MET A 10 -1.71 -3.80 8.67
C MET A 10 -1.09 -2.66 9.48
N ILE A 11 -1.81 -2.12 10.47
CA ILE A 11 -1.30 -1.04 11.33
C ILE A 11 -0.09 -1.51 12.13
N GLU A 12 -0.19 -2.67 12.78
CA GLU A 12 0.90 -3.22 13.58
C GLU A 12 2.12 -3.55 12.73
N ALA A 13 1.93 -4.22 11.58
CA ALA A 13 3.02 -4.56 10.68
C ALA A 13 3.69 -3.30 10.09
N THR A 14 2.92 -2.29 9.71
CA THR A 14 3.47 -1.02 9.17
C THR A 14 4.20 -0.23 10.25
N ALA A 15 3.73 -0.25 11.51
CA ALA A 15 4.39 0.39 12.63
C ALA A 15 5.74 -0.28 12.97
N SER A 16 5.79 -1.62 13.05
CA SER A 16 7.05 -2.35 13.24
C SER A 16 8.03 -2.10 12.09
N LEU A 17 7.54 -2.05 10.84
CA LEU A 17 8.37 -1.69 9.71
C LEU A 17 8.94 -0.27 9.83
N ALA A 18 8.12 0.71 10.23
CA ALA A 18 8.57 2.08 10.42
C ALA A 18 9.66 2.20 11.50
N GLU A 19 9.55 1.42 12.58
CA GLU A 19 10.57 1.34 13.63
C GLU A 19 11.90 0.78 13.09
N SER A 20 11.86 -0.39 12.43
CA SER A 20 13.05 -1.02 11.83
C SER A 20 13.73 -0.13 10.78
N VAL A 21 12.96 0.58 9.94
CA VAL A 21 13.52 1.54 8.98
C VAL A 21 14.13 2.75 9.67
N THR A 22 13.52 3.23 10.76
CA THR A 22 14.08 4.33 11.56
C THR A 22 15.41 3.95 12.21
N GLU A 23 15.53 2.73 12.73
CA GLU A 23 16.82 2.21 13.22
C GLU A 23 17.87 2.17 12.10
N LEU A 24 17.49 1.76 10.88
CA LEU A 24 18.39 1.77 9.73
C LEU A 24 18.86 3.18 9.40
N VAL A 25 17.96 4.18 9.38
CA VAL A 25 18.31 5.59 9.19
C VAL A 25 19.35 6.04 10.21
N GLN A 26 19.12 5.76 11.50
CA GLN A 26 20.05 6.11 12.57
C GLN A 26 21.43 5.50 12.36
N VAL A 27 21.50 4.23 11.94
CA VAL A 27 22.80 3.57 11.64
C VAL A 27 23.52 4.24 10.46
N ILE A 28 22.79 4.68 9.44
CA ILE A 28 23.35 5.43 8.31
C ILE A 28 23.88 6.80 8.75
N GLU A 29 23.17 7.49 9.63
CA GLU A 29 23.58 8.80 10.16
C GLU A 29 24.85 8.73 11.02
N LEU A 30 25.11 7.59 11.67
CA LEU A 30 26.34 7.31 12.43
C LEU A 30 27.56 7.02 11.55
N ARG A 31 27.58 7.52 10.30
CA ARG A 31 28.69 7.32 9.36
C ARG A 31 29.99 7.98 9.86
N PRO A 32 31.16 7.37 9.65
CA PRO A 32 32.45 7.99 9.97
C PRO A 32 32.71 9.26 9.15
N GLU A 33 33.35 10.27 9.73
CA GLU A 33 33.69 11.55 9.07
C GLU A 33 34.60 11.38 7.84
N SER A 34 35.44 10.36 7.84
CA SER A 34 36.31 10.00 6.71
C SER A 34 35.56 9.42 5.50
N GLY A 35 34.23 9.35 5.60
CA GLY A 35 33.30 8.70 4.67
C GLY A 35 32.51 9.65 3.76
N GLU A 36 32.97 10.87 3.49
CA GLU A 36 32.43 11.72 2.40
C GLU A 36 32.60 11.04 1.03
N ILE A 37 31.66 10.17 0.72
CA ILE A 37 31.72 9.26 -0.41
C ILE A 37 30.32 9.26 -0.99
N ALA A 38 30.20 9.64 -2.27
CA ALA A 38 28.92 9.73 -2.98
C ALA A 38 28.06 8.44 -2.87
N MET A 39 28.70 7.29 -2.68
CA MET A 39 28.02 6.02 -2.39
C MET A 39 27.19 6.05 -1.11
N VAL A 40 27.71 6.65 -0.03
CA VAL A 40 27.02 6.76 1.26
C VAL A 40 25.83 7.71 1.14
N ASP A 41 25.97 8.81 0.40
CA ASP A 41 24.86 9.74 0.15
C ASP A 41 23.75 9.06 -0.65
N ARG A 42 24.10 8.28 -1.68
CA ARG A 42 23.13 7.48 -2.45
C ARG A 42 22.43 6.44 -1.58
N LEU A 43 23.16 5.76 -0.70
CA LEU A 43 22.57 4.81 0.25
C LEU A 43 21.60 5.51 1.22
N ALA A 44 21.99 6.68 1.74
CA ALA A 44 21.14 7.48 2.61
C ALA A 44 19.86 7.94 1.90
N GLU A 45 19.96 8.41 0.65
CA GLU A 45 18.81 8.77 -0.18
C GLU A 45 17.86 7.57 -0.36
N THR A 46 18.38 6.40 -0.74
CA THR A 46 17.56 5.17 -0.86
C THR A 46 16.83 4.82 0.44
N VAL A 47 17.50 4.92 1.59
CA VAL A 47 16.91 4.62 2.90
C VAL A 47 15.85 5.67 3.28
N LEU A 48 16.07 6.94 2.97
CA LEU A 48 15.08 8.00 3.19
C LEU A 48 13.85 7.83 2.29
N GLU A 49 14.01 7.42 1.03
CA GLU A 49 12.87 7.12 0.16
C GLU A 49 12.08 5.88 0.63
N LEU A 50 12.78 4.87 1.16
CA LEU A 50 12.16 3.73 1.83
C LEU A 50 11.32 4.21 3.03
N GLN A 51 11.91 5.04 3.91
CA GLN A 51 11.24 5.60 5.07
C GLN A 51 10.01 6.42 4.68
N ALA A 52 10.12 7.28 3.68
CA ALA A 52 9.01 8.08 3.17
C ALA A 52 7.85 7.20 2.68
N SER A 53 8.15 6.12 1.94
CA SER A 53 7.12 5.20 1.44
C SER A 53 6.37 4.50 2.60
N VAL A 54 7.09 4.11 3.66
CA VAL A 54 6.49 3.47 4.84
C VAL A 54 5.67 4.48 5.65
N ALA A 55 6.17 5.71 5.81
CA ALA A 55 5.47 6.79 6.49
C ALA A 55 4.15 7.14 5.77
N ASP A 56 4.18 7.27 4.45
CA ASP A 56 2.98 7.53 3.63
C ASP A 56 1.92 6.43 3.80
N ALA A 57 2.34 5.16 3.81
CA ALA A 57 1.43 4.03 4.05
C ALA A 57 0.81 4.09 5.46
N SER A 58 1.63 4.40 6.47
CA SER A 58 1.20 4.54 7.87
C SER A 58 0.19 5.68 8.04
N ASP A 59 0.46 6.85 7.46
CA ASP A 59 -0.43 8.02 7.53
C ASP A 59 -1.80 7.72 6.90
N VAL A 60 -1.81 7.04 5.75
CA VAL A 60 -3.04 6.62 5.07
C VAL A 60 -3.84 5.64 5.91
N LEU A 61 -3.19 4.63 6.51
CA LEU A 61 -3.84 3.66 7.39
C LEU A 61 -4.42 4.31 8.65
N ASN A 62 -3.68 5.23 9.27
CA ASN A 62 -4.10 5.92 10.48
C ASN A 62 -5.21 6.95 10.22
N ALA A 63 -5.27 7.56 9.04
CA ALA A 63 -6.35 8.46 8.64
C ALA A 63 -7.71 7.75 8.46
N ALA A 64 -7.71 6.44 8.17
CA ALA A 64 -8.93 5.66 8.08
C ALA A 64 -9.48 5.31 9.48
N ALA A 65 -10.33 6.18 10.02
CA ALA A 65 -10.96 6.02 11.33
C ALA A 65 -11.94 4.83 11.42
N ASP A 66 -12.53 4.41 10.29
CA ASP A 66 -13.50 3.32 10.20
C ASP A 66 -13.01 2.23 9.24
N VAL A 67 -13.21 0.96 9.62
CA VAL A 67 -12.95 -0.23 8.80
C VAL A 67 -13.68 -0.20 7.45
N ARG A 68 -14.82 0.49 7.37
CA ARG A 68 -15.56 0.70 6.10
C ARG A 68 -14.80 1.51 5.06
N GLY A 69 -13.82 2.33 5.50
CA GLY A 69 -12.95 3.11 4.61
C GLY A 69 -11.80 2.31 4.01
N ILE A 70 -11.52 1.10 4.52
CA ILE A 70 -10.37 0.29 4.09
C ILE A 70 -10.36 0.03 2.59
N PRO A 71 -11.46 -0.41 1.94
CA PRO A 71 -11.44 -0.64 0.49
C PRO A 71 -11.03 0.58 -0.34
N ALA A 72 -11.33 1.79 0.11
CA ALA A 72 -11.00 3.02 -0.60
C ALA A 72 -9.53 3.41 -0.47
N ILE A 73 -8.90 3.11 0.68
CA ILE A 73 -7.49 3.48 0.93
C ILE A 73 -6.49 2.38 0.55
N LEU A 74 -6.95 1.12 0.47
CA LEU A 74 -6.09 -0.05 0.30
C LEU A 74 -5.21 0.01 -0.96
N PRO A 75 -5.66 0.48 -2.14
CA PRO A 75 -4.79 0.62 -3.30
C PRO A 75 -3.62 1.57 -3.09
N ARG A 76 -3.79 2.61 -2.27
CA ARG A 76 -2.72 3.55 -1.95
C ARG A 76 -1.72 2.93 -0.99
N VAL A 77 -2.20 2.26 0.06
CA VAL A 77 -1.34 1.52 1.01
C VAL A 77 -0.54 0.45 0.28
N ASP A 78 -1.18 -0.33 -0.60
CA ASP A 78 -0.53 -1.36 -1.40
C ASP A 78 0.56 -0.81 -2.31
N ARG A 79 0.29 0.30 -3.00
CA ARG A 79 1.29 0.99 -3.81
C ARG A 79 2.50 1.41 -2.96
N ASP A 80 2.26 2.03 -1.82
CA ASP A 80 3.31 2.63 -0.98
C ASP A 80 4.16 1.52 -0.32
N ILE A 81 3.54 0.44 0.17
CA ILE A 81 4.25 -0.74 0.69
C ILE A 81 4.99 -1.48 -0.43
N SER A 82 4.39 -1.67 -1.61
CA SER A 82 5.07 -2.28 -2.76
C SER A 82 6.28 -1.45 -3.22
N SER A 83 6.19 -0.13 -3.14
CA SER A 83 7.30 0.81 -3.38
C SER A 83 8.46 0.57 -2.40
N ALA A 84 8.14 0.39 -1.11
CA ALA A 84 9.12 0.08 -0.07
C ALA A 84 9.77 -1.30 -0.29
N VAL A 85 8.96 -2.34 -0.55
CA VAL A 85 9.41 -3.70 -0.87
C VAL A 85 10.38 -3.68 -2.06
N ARG A 86 10.02 -2.97 -3.13
CA ARG A 86 10.86 -2.87 -4.33
C ARG A 86 12.22 -2.24 -4.01
N ARG A 87 12.24 -1.11 -3.29
CA ARG A 87 13.49 -0.45 -2.88
C ARG A 87 14.35 -1.35 -2.01
N TYR A 88 13.74 -2.03 -1.05
CA TYR A 88 14.46 -2.96 -0.20
C TYR A 88 15.14 -4.06 -1.01
N TRP A 89 14.41 -4.73 -1.91
CA TRP A 89 14.97 -5.86 -2.66
C TRP A 89 15.93 -5.44 -3.77
N LEU A 90 15.63 -4.35 -4.50
CA LEU A 90 16.41 -3.93 -5.66
C LEU A 90 17.55 -2.98 -5.31
N ASP A 91 17.44 -2.18 -4.26
CA ASP A 91 18.39 -1.11 -3.97
C ASP A 91 19.18 -1.35 -2.66
N LEU A 92 18.64 -2.11 -1.70
CA LEU A 92 19.34 -2.39 -0.43
C LEU A 92 19.86 -3.83 -0.33
N ARG A 93 19.09 -4.82 -0.81
CA ARG A 93 19.49 -6.24 -0.80
C ARG A 93 20.16 -6.68 -2.09
N SER A 94 20.09 -5.89 -3.16
CA SER A 94 20.86 -6.17 -4.36
C SER A 94 22.35 -6.13 -4.03
N TYR A 95 23.11 -6.93 -4.77
CA TYR A 95 24.52 -7.11 -4.45
C TYR A 95 25.32 -5.83 -4.71
N ASP A 96 24.93 -5.00 -5.67
CA ASP A 96 25.78 -3.91 -6.18
C ASP A 96 26.05 -2.82 -5.14
N PRO A 97 25.05 -2.18 -4.51
CA PRO A 97 25.31 -1.08 -3.56
C PRO A 97 26.08 -1.53 -2.32
N ILE A 98 25.78 -2.75 -1.85
CA ILE A 98 26.47 -3.37 -0.71
C ILE A 98 27.89 -3.81 -1.09
N ALA A 99 28.11 -4.31 -2.31
CA ALA A 99 29.44 -4.67 -2.79
C ALA A 99 30.35 -3.44 -2.88
N ASP A 100 29.82 -2.32 -3.37
CA ASP A 100 30.55 -1.05 -3.43
C ASP A 100 30.88 -0.54 -2.03
N LEU A 101 29.91 -0.55 -1.11
CA LEU A 101 30.14 -0.21 0.28
C LEU A 101 31.23 -1.10 0.93
N ARG A 102 31.19 -2.41 0.68
CA ARG A 102 32.23 -3.36 1.14
C ARG A 102 33.59 -3.09 0.53
N ALA A 103 33.66 -2.67 -0.74
CA ALA A 103 34.92 -2.34 -1.41
C ALA A 103 35.59 -1.13 -0.75
N VAL A 104 34.82 -0.06 -0.56
CA VAL A 104 35.27 1.14 0.12
C VAL A 104 35.69 0.85 1.57
N ALA A 105 34.89 0.07 2.31
CA ALA A 105 35.19 -0.31 3.69
C ALA A 105 36.53 -1.06 3.80
N ARG A 106 36.86 -1.93 2.84
CA ARG A 106 38.14 -2.65 2.81
C ARG A 106 39.34 -1.71 2.69
N GLU A 107 39.22 -0.64 1.93
CA GLU A 107 40.31 0.31 1.64
C GLU A 107 40.53 1.32 2.78
N ARG A 108 39.48 1.72 3.50
CA ARG A 108 39.49 2.89 4.40
C ARG A 108 39.68 2.57 5.89
N GLY A 109 39.95 1.31 6.24
CA GLY A 109 40.35 0.94 7.61
C GLY A 109 39.29 0.15 8.39
N ARG A 110 39.44 0.10 9.72
CA ARG A 110 38.60 -0.73 10.60
C ARG A 110 37.25 -0.09 10.93
N GLU A 111 37.24 1.21 11.18
CA GLU A 111 36.03 1.95 11.56
C GLU A 111 34.94 1.85 10.49
N LEU A 112 35.29 2.09 9.22
CA LEU A 112 34.34 1.99 8.11
C LEU A 112 33.82 0.56 7.91
N ARG A 113 34.63 -0.47 8.20
CA ARG A 113 34.18 -1.87 8.20
C ARG A 113 33.19 -2.16 9.31
N THR A 114 33.42 -1.63 10.51
CA THR A 114 32.48 -1.79 11.63
C THR A 114 31.14 -1.11 11.31
N TRP A 115 31.19 0.11 10.77
CA TRP A 115 29.98 0.82 10.33
C TRP A 115 29.24 0.07 9.21
N GLN A 116 29.95 -0.35 8.16
CA GLN A 116 29.39 -1.15 7.06
C GLN A 116 28.73 -2.45 7.56
N TRP A 117 29.34 -3.13 8.53
CA TRP A 117 28.73 -4.31 9.15
C TRP A 117 27.42 -3.96 9.86
N SER A 118 27.38 -2.88 10.63
CA SER A 118 26.15 -2.40 11.30
C SER A 118 25.04 -2.07 10.31
N VAL A 119 25.39 -1.44 9.18
CA VAL A 119 24.44 -1.16 8.08
C VAL A 119 23.86 -2.47 7.54
N GLU A 120 24.69 -3.45 7.19
CA GLU A 120 24.21 -4.74 6.67
C GLU A 120 23.33 -5.48 7.66
N GLN A 121 23.70 -5.53 8.93
CA GLN A 121 22.87 -6.15 9.96
C GLN A 121 21.52 -5.45 10.12
N SER A 122 21.49 -4.12 9.99
CA SER A 122 20.24 -3.35 10.08
C SER A 122 19.34 -3.55 8.86
N ILE A 123 19.92 -3.63 7.66
CA ILE A 123 19.20 -4.02 6.43
C ILE A 123 18.61 -5.43 6.58
N LEU A 124 19.36 -6.38 7.15
CA LEU A 124 18.86 -7.74 7.38
C LEU A 124 17.72 -7.78 8.41
N ARG A 125 17.79 -6.97 9.47
CA ARG A 125 16.73 -6.86 10.48
C ARG A 125 15.43 -6.28 9.94
N CYS A 126 15.48 -5.43 8.91
CA CYS A 126 14.28 -4.92 8.26
C CYS A 126 13.50 -5.99 7.47
N GLN A 127 14.14 -7.10 7.09
CA GLN A 127 13.53 -8.12 6.22
C GLN A 127 12.20 -8.68 6.75
N PRO A 128 12.13 -9.22 7.99
CA PRO A 128 10.89 -9.79 8.51
C PRO A 128 9.73 -8.78 8.55
N ASP A 129 10.00 -7.51 8.88
CA ASP A 129 8.94 -6.50 8.98
C ASP A 129 8.42 -6.07 7.61
N ILE A 130 9.30 -5.99 6.59
CA ILE A 130 8.90 -5.75 5.20
C ILE A 130 8.02 -6.89 4.68
N GLU A 131 8.43 -8.13 4.92
CA GLU A 131 7.68 -9.31 4.49
C GLU A 131 6.32 -9.36 5.20
N ARG A 132 6.27 -9.07 6.50
CA ARG A 132 5.03 -9.01 7.28
C ARG A 132 4.08 -7.91 6.78
N ALA A 133 4.59 -6.71 6.52
CA ALA A 133 3.78 -5.60 5.99
C ALA A 133 3.21 -5.91 4.61
N ALA A 134 4.01 -6.48 3.70
CA ALA A 134 3.54 -6.89 2.38
C ALA A 134 2.48 -8.01 2.46
N ALA A 135 2.69 -8.99 3.35
CA ALA A 135 1.74 -10.08 3.56
C ALA A 135 0.41 -9.58 4.16
N SER A 136 0.45 -8.64 5.11
CA SER A 136 -0.76 -8.10 5.74
C SER A 136 -1.62 -7.30 4.76
N VAL A 137 -1.00 -6.49 3.89
CA VAL A 137 -1.69 -5.79 2.80
C VAL A 137 -2.30 -6.78 1.82
N SER A 138 -1.54 -7.79 1.39
CA SER A 138 -2.04 -8.83 0.46
C SER A 138 -3.25 -9.57 1.05
N ALA A 139 -3.19 -9.89 2.35
CA ALA A 139 -4.29 -10.53 3.05
C ALA A 139 -5.52 -9.61 3.13
N ALA A 140 -5.35 -8.32 3.41
CA ALA A 140 -6.45 -7.36 3.38
C ALA A 140 -7.07 -7.23 1.97
N CYS A 141 -6.25 -7.24 0.91
CA CYS A 141 -6.73 -7.23 -0.48
C CYS A 141 -7.60 -8.46 -0.78
N HIS A 142 -7.17 -9.66 -0.36
CA HIS A 142 -7.97 -10.87 -0.52
C HIS A 142 -9.29 -10.80 0.24
N GLU A 143 -9.31 -10.34 1.49
CA GLU A 143 -10.54 -10.20 2.27
C GLU A 143 -11.53 -9.22 1.62
N VAL A 144 -11.05 -8.08 1.09
CA VAL A 144 -11.91 -7.14 0.35
C VAL A 144 -12.43 -7.77 -0.94
N ALA A 145 -11.59 -8.49 -1.69
CA ALA A 145 -12.00 -9.17 -2.92
C ALA A 145 -13.06 -10.26 -2.65
N GLU A 146 -12.93 -11.02 -1.57
CA GLU A 146 -13.93 -12.01 -1.13
C GLU A 146 -15.26 -11.34 -0.77
N LEU A 147 -15.23 -10.25 0.01
CA LEU A 147 -16.44 -9.50 0.37
C LEU A 147 -17.16 -8.94 -0.86
N LEU A 148 -16.41 -8.37 -1.82
CA LEU A 148 -16.97 -7.88 -3.08
C LEU A 148 -17.55 -9.02 -3.93
N SER A 149 -16.84 -10.14 -4.00
CA SER A 149 -17.30 -11.33 -4.73
C SER A 149 -18.63 -11.82 -4.17
N LEU A 150 -18.77 -11.93 -2.83
CA LEU A 150 -20.01 -12.35 -2.18
C LEU A 150 -21.18 -11.37 -2.42
N GLN A 151 -20.90 -10.07 -2.55
CA GLN A 151 -21.93 -9.06 -2.84
C GLN A 151 -22.36 -9.06 -4.30
N LEU A 152 -21.41 -9.23 -5.23
CA LEU A 152 -21.66 -9.23 -6.67
C LEU A 152 -22.26 -10.55 -7.17
N LEU A 153 -21.88 -11.69 -6.57
CA LEU A 153 -22.41 -13.01 -6.88
C LEU A 153 -23.75 -13.32 -6.22
N ARG A 154 -24.24 -12.45 -5.32
CA ARG A 154 -25.60 -12.58 -4.79
C ARG A 154 -26.55 -12.27 -5.95
N PRO A 155 -27.14 -13.28 -6.63
CA PRO A 155 -28.05 -13.02 -7.72
C PRO A 155 -29.17 -12.21 -7.08
N GLY A 156 -29.48 -11.05 -7.65
CA GLY A 156 -30.58 -10.25 -7.15
C GLY A 156 -31.77 -11.17 -6.93
N ASP A 157 -32.29 -11.15 -5.70
CA ASP A 157 -33.70 -11.45 -5.45
C ASP A 157 -34.44 -10.65 -6.51
N SER A 158 -34.75 -11.33 -7.61
CA SER A 158 -35.44 -10.79 -8.75
C SER A 158 -36.90 -10.72 -8.34
N ARG A 159 -37.20 -9.98 -7.28
CA ARG A 159 -38.48 -9.31 -7.12
C ARG A 159 -38.46 -8.11 -8.04
N THR A 160 -38.37 -8.40 -9.34
CA THR A 160 -39.21 -7.72 -10.31
C THR A 160 -40.64 -8.00 -9.86
N SER A 161 -41.10 -7.24 -8.87
CA SER A 161 -42.52 -6.99 -8.67
C SER A 161 -42.95 -6.31 -9.96
N ALA A 162 -43.38 -7.11 -10.92
CA ALA A 162 -44.08 -6.63 -12.09
C ALA A 162 -45.23 -5.78 -11.54
N ALA A 163 -45.08 -4.45 -11.61
CA ALA A 163 -46.21 -3.57 -11.45
C ALA A 163 -47.24 -4.03 -12.48
N PRO A 164 -48.51 -4.29 -12.09
CA PRO A 164 -49.53 -4.66 -13.04
C PRO A 164 -49.59 -3.57 -14.11
N TYR A 165 -49.31 -3.98 -15.34
CA TYR A 165 -49.49 -3.17 -16.52
C TYR A 165 -50.98 -2.81 -16.61
N ASP A 166 -51.30 -1.54 -16.35
CA ASP A 166 -52.64 -0.99 -16.54
C ASP A 166 -52.68 -0.42 -17.97
N PRO A 167 -53.33 -1.11 -18.93
CA PRO A 167 -53.38 -0.61 -20.30
C PRO A 167 -54.18 0.70 -20.36
N PRO A 168 -53.73 1.70 -21.14
CA PRO A 168 -54.48 2.93 -21.30
C PRO A 168 -55.83 2.65 -21.98
N ALA A 169 -56.91 3.13 -21.35
CA ALA A 169 -58.26 3.07 -21.89
C ALA A 169 -58.30 3.68 -23.29
N ALA A 170 -58.82 2.92 -24.25
CA ALA A 170 -58.98 3.35 -25.63
C ALA A 170 -59.78 4.65 -25.70
N ALA A 171 -59.14 5.73 -26.17
CA ALA A 171 -59.79 6.98 -26.48
C ALA A 171 -60.75 6.76 -27.65
N GLY A 172 -62.05 6.84 -27.35
CA GLY A 172 -63.11 6.85 -28.34
C GLY A 172 -62.88 7.96 -29.36
N THR A 173 -62.77 7.56 -30.63
CA THR A 173 -62.74 8.46 -31.77
C THR A 173 -64.17 8.90 -32.03
N GLU A 174 -64.63 9.97 -31.38
CA GLU A 174 -65.91 10.57 -31.68
C GLU A 174 -65.73 11.58 -32.82
N HIS A 175 -66.24 11.13 -33.96
CA HIS A 175 -66.38 11.83 -35.21
C HIS A 175 -67.51 12.86 -35.04
N ASP A 176 -67.20 14.16 -35.03
CA ASP A 176 -68.23 15.18 -35.23
C ASP A 176 -67.80 16.16 -36.34
N ASP A 177 -68.18 15.72 -37.52
CA ASP A 177 -68.49 16.51 -38.68
C ASP A 177 -69.67 17.43 -38.35
N GLN A 178 -69.51 18.76 -38.39
CA GLN A 178 -70.48 19.66 -39.05
C GLN A 178 -70.25 21.18 -38.83
N ARG A 179 -70.17 21.85 -39.99
CA ARG A 179 -71.00 23.01 -40.40
C ARG A 179 -70.73 24.41 -39.85
N ARG A 180 -70.56 25.30 -40.85
CA ARG A 180 -71.22 26.62 -41.04
C ARG A 180 -70.70 27.73 -40.11
N SER A 181 -70.54 28.97 -40.54
CA SER A 181 -70.95 29.69 -41.74
C SER A 181 -70.28 31.07 -41.68
N SER A 182 -69.98 31.61 -42.86
CA SER A 182 -70.03 33.03 -43.23
C SER A 182 -69.00 34.01 -42.66
#